data_AF-A0A233RYV5-F1
#
_entry.id   AF-A0A233RYV5-F1
#
_cell.length_a   1.000
_cell.length_b   1.000
_cell.length_c   1.000
_cell.angle_alpha   90.00
_cell.angle_beta   90.00
_cell.angle_gamma   90.00
#
_symmetry.space_group_name_H-M   'P 1'
#
loop_
_entity.id
_entity.type
_entity.pdbx_description
1 polymer ?
#
loop_
_entity_poly.entity_id
_entity_poly.type
_entity_poly.pdbx_seq_one_letter_code
_entity_poly.pdbx_strand_id
1 'polypeptide(L)' 'MVLLDEVTGRYWQLNRTAALVLRSLLDGVEPPDTARALREAYPRLAAERADADAASITRELTEARLVVPA' A
#
# COMPACT_ATOMS: atom_id res chain seq x y z
N MET A 1 0.43 -4.80 -10.19
CA MET A 1 -0.97 -4.37 -10.29
C MET A 1 -0.99 -3.00 -10.95
N VAL A 2 -2.01 -2.66 -11.73
CA VAL A 2 -2.11 -1.34 -12.38
C VAL A 2 -3.40 -0.68 -11.94
N LEU A 3 -3.32 0.60 -11.59
CA LEU A 3 -4.46 1.46 -11.32
C LEU A 3 -4.60 2.45 -12.47
N LEU A 4 -5.83 2.69 -12.90
CA LEU A 4 -6.18 3.68 -13.91
C LEU A 4 -7.11 4.69 -13.26
N ASP A 5 -6.75 5.97 -13.36
CA ASP A 5 -7.66 7.07 -13.12
C ASP A 5 -8.46 7.30 -14.41
N GLU A 6 -9.73 6.90 -14.39
CA GLU A 6 -10.62 7.00 -15.56
C GLU A 6 -10.97 8.44 -15.92
N VAL A 7 -10.76 9.40 -15.03
CA VAL A 7 -11.03 10.83 -15.27
C VAL A 7 -9.85 11.48 -16.00
N THR A 8 -8.63 11.22 -15.54
CA THR A 8 -7.42 11.85 -16.13
C THR A 8 -6.71 10.97 -17.17
N GLY A 9 -7.06 9.68 -17.25
CA GLY A 9 -6.40 8.70 -18.10
C GLY A 9 -5.00 8.31 -17.62
N ARG A 10 -4.57 8.77 -16.44
CA ARG A 10 -3.27 8.44 -15.85
C ARG A 10 -3.31 7.04 -15.27
N TYR A 11 -2.22 6.31 -15.39
CA TYR A 11 -2.07 4.99 -14.79
C TYR A 11 -0.87 4.95 -13.85
N TRP A 12 -0.97 4.10 -12.83
CA TRP A 12 0.08 3.81 -11.88
C TRP A 12 0.32 2.32 -11.85
N GLN A 13 1.59 1.93 -12.00
CA GLN A 13 1.99 0.55 -11.81
C GLN A 13 2.51 0.36 -10.39
N LEU A 14 1.80 -0.45 -9.62
CA LEU A 14 2.19 -0.81 -8.28
C LEU A 14 3.11 -2.03 -8.30
N ASN A 15 4.23 -1.91 -7.59
CA ASN A 15 5.10 -3.03 -7.26
C ASN A 15 4.35 -4.03 -6.34
N ARG A 16 4.95 -5.20 -6.10
CA ARG A 16 4.29 -6.27 -5.33
C ARG A 16 3.93 -5.83 -3.90
N THR A 17 4.83 -5.10 -3.25
CA THR A 17 4.64 -4.55 -1.89
C THR A 17 3.48 -3.56 -1.84
N ALA A 18 3.47 -2.59 -2.76
CA ALA A 18 2.44 -1.56 -2.82
C ALA A 18 1.07 -2.11 -3.21
N ALA A 19 1.04 -3.14 -4.06
CA ALA A 19 -0.19 -3.85 -4.37
C ALA A 19 -0.76 -4.60 -3.15
N LEU A 20 0.11 -5.15 -2.29
CA LEU A 20 -0.31 -5.80 -1.06
C LEU A 20 -0.86 -4.79 -0.05
N VAL A 21 -0.14 -3.68 0.16
CA VAL A 21 -0.60 -2.57 1.01
C VAL A 21 -1.97 -2.06 0.57
N LEU A 22 -2.16 -1.80 -0.73
CA LEU A 22 -3.43 -1.32 -1.22
C LEU A 22 -4.57 -2.34 -1.03
N ARG A 23 -4.30 -3.64 -1.18
CA ARG A 23 -5.31 -4.67 -0.91
C ARG A 23 -5.69 -4.71 0.56
N SER A 24 -4.73 -4.65 1.48
CA SER A 24 -4.99 -4.57 2.92
C SER A 24 -5.88 -3.36 3.25
N LEU A 25 -5.59 -2.19 2.67
CA LEU A 25 -6.41 -0.99 2.85
C LEU A 25 -7.84 -1.17 2.30
N LEU A 26 -7.99 -1.80 1.12
CA LEU A 26 -9.31 -2.09 0.53
C LEU A 26 -10.12 -3.10 1.33
N ASP A 27 -9.46 -4.05 1.99
CA ASP A 27 -10.09 -5.03 2.88
C ASP A 27 -10.54 -4.41 4.22
N GLY A 28 -10.33 -3.10 4.41
CA GLY A 28 -10.72 -2.37 5.62
C GLY A 28 -9.83 -2.68 6.83
N VAL A 29 -8.64 -3.22 6.57
CA VAL A 29 -7.70 -3.65 7.60
C VAL A 29 -6.89 -2.45 8.09
N GLU A 30 -6.78 -2.27 9.41
CA GLU A 30 -6.07 -1.13 9.98
C GLU A 30 -4.56 -1.11 9.61
N PRO A 31 -3.92 0.07 9.57
CA PRO A 31 -2.50 0.20 9.24
C PRO A 31 -1.52 -0.77 9.96
N PRO A 32 -1.63 -1.03 11.28
CA PRO A 32 -0.77 -2.01 11.96
C PRO A 32 -0.90 -3.45 11.41
N ASP A 33 -2.07 -3.82 10.90
CA ASP A 33 -2.29 -5.13 10.29
C ASP A 33 -1.75 -5.20 8.85
N THR A 34 -1.60 -4.06 8.17
CA THR A 34 -0.95 -4.00 6.85
C THR A 34 0.55 -4.32 6.95
N ALA A 35 1.24 -3.79 7.96
CA ALA A 35 2.64 -4.13 8.21
C ALA A 35 2.82 -5.59 8.61
N ARG A 36 1.86 -6.17 9.35
CA ARG A 36 1.82 -7.60 9.64
C ARG A 36 1.68 -8.43 8.36
N ALA A 37 0.78 -8.06 7.45
CA ALA A 37 0.63 -8.73 6.15
C ALA A 37 1.90 -8.64 5.29
N LEU A 38 2.64 -7.52 5.36
CA LEU A 38 3.95 -7.39 4.71
C LEU A 38 4.98 -8.34 5.30
N ARG A 39 5.03 -8.49 6.62
CA ARG A 39 5.94 -9.43 7.28
C ARG A 39 5.62 -10.89 6.97
N GLU A 40 4.34 -11.23 6.86
CA GLU A 40 3.91 -12.57 6.44
C GLU A 40 4.33 -12.86 4.99
N ALA A 41 4.18 -11.88 4.09
CA ALA A 41 4.61 -12.00 2.69
C ALA A 41 6.13 -11.94 2.51
N TYR A 42 6.86 -11.25 3.39
CA TYR A 42 8.31 -11.06 3.34
C TYR A 42 8.96 -11.37 4.71
N PRO A 43 9.16 -12.65 5.05
CA PRO A 43 9.65 -13.07 6.38
C PRO A 43 11.05 -12.56 6.76
N ARG A 44 11.83 -12.08 5.77
CA ARG A 44 13.18 -11.52 5.96
C ARG A 44 13.17 -10.02 6.24
N LEU A 45 12.02 -9.37 6.17
CA LEU A 45 11.88 -7.93 6.41
C LEU A 45 11.78 -7.66 7.92
N ALA A 46 12.60 -6.74 8.42
CA ALA A 46 12.52 -6.28 9.82
C ALA A 46 11.17 -5.59 10.07
N ALA A 47 10.65 -5.68 11.30
CA ALA A 47 9.34 -5.12 11.63
C ALA A 47 9.29 -3.60 11.43
N GLU A 48 10.33 -2.91 11.90
CA GLU A 48 10.48 -1.46 11.76
C GLU A 48 10.52 -1.04 10.29
N ARG A 49 11.10 -1.90 9.44
CA ARG A 49 11.15 -1.64 7.99
C ARG A 49 9.79 -1.87 7.33
N ALA A 50 9.06 -2.91 7.75
CA ALA A 50 7.72 -3.17 7.25
C ALA A 50 6.76 -2.01 7.58
N ASP A 51 6.83 -1.47 8.80
CA ASP A 51 6.05 -0.30 9.22
C ASP A 51 6.42 0.95 8.41
N ALA A 52 7.71 1.22 8.25
CA ALA A 52 8.19 2.36 7.47
C ALA A 52 7.78 2.28 5.99
N ASP A 53 7.89 1.10 5.39
CA ASP A 53 7.51 0.87 4.00
C ASP A 53 5.98 0.99 3.83
N ALA A 54 5.17 0.42 4.74
CA ALA A 54 3.72 0.57 4.73
C ALA A 54 3.28 2.04 4.83
N ALA A 55 3.88 2.80 5.74
CA ALA A 55 3.61 4.22 5.92
C ALA A 55 4.02 5.04 4.70
N SER A 56 5.19 4.77 4.10
CA SER A 56 5.65 5.47 2.91
C SER A 56 4.74 5.22 1.71
N ILE A 57 4.37 3.96 1.49
CA ILE A 57 3.48 3.58 0.39
C ILE A 57 2.10 4.23 0.57
N THR A 58 1.55 4.20 1.78
CA THR A 58 0.23 4.81 2.05
C THR A 58 0.26 6.32 1.75
N ARG A 59 1.34 7.01 2.15
CA ARG A 59 1.55 8.42 1.85
C ARG A 59 1.66 8.68 0.34
N GLU A 60 2.47 7.92 -0.39
CA GLU A 60 2.60 8.05 -1.85
C GLU A 60 1.27 7.82 -2.58
N LEU A 61 0.48 6.82 -2.14
CA LEU A 61 -0.86 6.56 -2.68
C LEU A 61 -1.82 7.72 -2.40
N THR A 62 -1.72 8.33 -1.21
CA THR A 62 -2.54 9.49 -0.82
C THR A 62 -2.16 10.74 -1.61
N GLU A 63 -0.86 11.01 -1.79
CA GLU A 63 -0.35 12.11 -2.62
C GLU A 63 -0.75 11.95 -4.09
N ALA A 64 -0.77 10.71 -4.58
CA ALA A 64 -1.29 10.39 -5.91
C ALA A 64 -2.83 10.49 -6.01
N ARG A 65 -3.54 10.77 -4.90
CA ARG A 65 -5.00 10.81 -4.75
C ARG A 65 -5.69 9.49 -5.12
N LEU A 66 -4.98 8.37 -4.91
CA LEU A 66 -5.48 7.03 -5.18
C LEU A 66 -6.22 6.44 -3.98
N VAL A 67 -5.91 6.91 -2.78
CA VAL A 67 -6.59 6.55 -1.54
C VAL A 67 -6.86 7.81 -0.72
N VAL A 68 -7.86 7.76 0.14
CA VAL A 68 -8.16 8.80 1.13
C VAL A 68 -7.88 8.23 2.51
N PRO A 69 -7.17 8.97 3.39
CA PRO A 69 -7.05 8.57 4.79
C PRO A 69 -8.44 8.46 5.42
N ALA A 70 -8.65 7.42 6.24
CA ALA A 70 -9.87 7.27 7.03
C ALA A 70 -9.97 8.34 8.13
#